data_AF-A0A4R0JMZ5-F1
#
_entry.id   AF-A0A4R0JMZ5-F1
#
_cell.length_a   1.000
_cell.length_b   1.000
_cell.length_c   1.000
_cell.angle_alpha   90.00
_cell.angle_beta   90.00
_cell.angle_gamma   90.00
#
_symmetry.space_group_name_H-M   'P 1'
#
loop_
_entity.id
_entity.type
_entity.pdbx_description
1 polymer ?
#
loop_
_entity_poly.entity_id
_entity_poly.type
_entity_poly.pdbx_seq_one_letter_code
_entity_poly.pdbx_strand_id
1 'polypeptide(L)'
;MRYDDDKDPGTAALAAVAGLARSVEALTRDVAAMKTGLQQTASKTAVASLTRTVTSLGDTVASFEDLLTRIAAKPARNTGHDANDLEPQRSWLRLPEHDETAVQAVLSELLPWLASTYLRYATARETLPPCWLWHPEIVEELLWLMDAWTSAYEGDDASNKLVGDWHDRQRPGVTRRIGEYAPACDVLAHRDTAGQTAVTVPLAADADPFVTWWATSRDTFGPAPTPDQIKAGRRGGLTAVPHTTAGGHR
;
A
#
# COMPACT_ATOMS: atom_id res chain seq x y z
N MET A 1 81.85 -46.46 45.24
CA MET A 1 81.67 -47.69 44.45
C MET A 1 80.52 -48.49 45.04
N ARG A 2 79.34 -48.39 44.43
CA ARG A 2 78.34 -49.46 44.27
C ARG A 2 77.21 -48.86 43.44
N TYR A 3 77.41 -48.93 42.13
CA TYR A 3 76.35 -48.77 41.16
C TYR A 3 75.83 -50.18 40.98
N ASP A 4 74.69 -50.50 41.60
CA ASP A 4 74.02 -51.78 41.38
C ASP A 4 73.34 -51.70 40.01
N ASP A 5 74.11 -52.13 39.02
CA ASP A 5 73.66 -52.46 37.67
C ASP A 5 73.20 -53.92 37.70
N ASP A 6 71.91 -54.16 37.98
CA ASP A 6 71.23 -55.36 37.52
C ASP A 6 69.70 -55.18 37.52
N LYS A 7 69.22 -54.23 36.72
CA LYS A 7 67.84 -54.30 36.23
C LYS A 7 67.91 -54.77 34.80
N ASP A 8 67.55 -56.04 34.59
CA ASP A 8 67.37 -56.66 33.29
C ASP A 8 66.66 -55.66 32.33
N PRO A 9 67.27 -55.31 31.18
CA PRO A 9 66.75 -54.30 30.27
C PRO A 9 65.34 -54.64 29.77
N GLY A 10 64.97 -55.92 29.70
CA GLY A 10 63.61 -56.36 29.37
C GLY A 10 62.59 -55.97 30.44
N THR A 11 62.93 -56.15 31.70
CA THR A 11 62.10 -55.75 32.85
C THR A 11 61.96 -54.22 32.96
N ALA A 12 63.03 -53.47 32.67
CA ALA A 12 62.99 -52.00 32.64
C ALA A 12 62.12 -51.46 31.49
N ALA A 13 62.20 -52.06 30.31
CA ALA A 13 61.37 -51.70 29.16
C ALA A 13 59.88 -52.00 29.41
N LEU A 14 59.54 -53.16 29.99
CA LEU A 14 58.17 -53.51 30.36
C LEU A 14 57.59 -52.55 31.42
N ALA A 15 58.40 -52.15 32.41
CA ALA A 15 57.99 -51.17 33.41
C ALA A 15 57.74 -49.78 32.79
N ALA A 16 58.55 -49.37 31.80
CA ALA A 16 58.37 -48.12 31.07
C ALA A 16 57.09 -48.15 30.21
N VAL A 17 56.82 -49.25 29.51
CA VAL A 17 55.59 -49.44 28.72
C VAL A 17 54.35 -49.48 29.63
N ALA A 18 54.41 -50.15 30.78
CA ALA A 18 53.34 -50.13 31.77
C ALA A 18 53.14 -48.75 32.42
N GLY A 19 54.21 -47.95 32.54
CA GLY A 19 54.13 -46.54 32.91
C GLY A 19 53.39 -45.72 31.86
N LEU A 20 53.76 -45.87 30.60
CA LEU A 20 53.12 -45.18 29.48
C LEU A 20 51.65 -45.56 29.32
N ALA A 21 51.30 -46.84 29.44
CA ALA A 21 49.91 -47.31 29.39
C ALA A 21 49.05 -46.63 30.46
N ARG A 22 49.56 -46.51 31.69
CA ARG A 22 48.87 -45.80 32.77
C ARG A 22 48.75 -44.30 32.49
N SER A 23 49.77 -43.67 31.90
CA SER A 23 49.71 -42.27 31.49
C SER A 23 48.67 -42.03 30.37
N VAL A 24 48.57 -42.94 29.40
CA VAL A 24 47.56 -42.87 28.33
C VAL A 24 46.16 -43.07 28.88
N GLU A 25 45.98 -44.00 29.83
CA GLU A 25 44.68 -44.22 30.48
C GLU A 25 44.26 -43.04 31.37
N ALA A 26 45.21 -42.39 32.05
CA ALA A 26 44.97 -41.14 32.75
C ALA A 26 44.54 -40.02 31.79
N LEU A 27 45.28 -39.84 30.69
CA LEU A 27 44.96 -38.82 29.68
C LEU A 27 43.59 -39.06 29.02
N THR A 28 43.23 -40.32 28.78
CA THR A 28 41.93 -40.69 28.20
C THR A 28 40.79 -40.33 29.16
N ARG A 29 40.98 -40.56 30.47
CA ARG A 29 40.02 -40.13 31.50
C ARG A 29 39.92 -38.61 31.59
N ASP A 30 41.02 -37.90 31.52
CA ASP A 30 41.05 -36.43 31.56
C ASP A 30 40.34 -35.83 30.34
N VAL A 31 40.55 -36.38 29.14
CA VAL A 31 39.85 -35.97 27.92
C VAL A 31 38.35 -36.26 28.00
N ALA A 32 37.95 -37.41 28.55
CA ALA A 32 36.54 -37.73 28.76
C ALA A 32 35.89 -36.74 29.74
N ALA A 33 36.55 -36.43 30.85
CA ALA A 33 36.08 -35.44 31.83
C ALA A 33 35.97 -34.04 31.20
N MET A 34 36.96 -33.64 30.40
CA MET A 34 36.95 -32.37 29.67
C MET A 34 35.81 -32.27 28.66
N LYS A 35 35.54 -33.35 27.91
CA LYS A 35 34.41 -33.43 26.96
C LYS A 35 33.08 -33.27 27.68
N THR A 36 32.88 -33.95 28.81
CA THR A 36 31.67 -33.81 29.62
C THR A 36 31.53 -32.40 30.20
N GLY A 37 32.61 -31.81 30.71
CA GLY A 37 32.63 -30.43 31.20
C GLY A 37 32.31 -29.39 30.13
N LEU A 38 32.81 -29.59 28.90
CA LEU A 38 32.52 -28.73 27.75
C LEU A 38 31.05 -28.85 27.31
N GLN A 39 30.50 -30.07 27.26
CA GLN A 39 29.08 -30.28 26.95
C GLN A 39 28.15 -29.66 27.99
N GLN A 40 28.48 -29.76 29.28
CA GLN A 40 27.70 -29.13 30.36
C GLN A 40 27.80 -27.61 30.35
N THR A 41 28.97 -27.05 30.01
CA THR A 41 29.12 -25.59 29.87
C THR A 41 28.35 -25.08 28.66
N ALA A 42 28.45 -25.76 27.51
CA ALA A 42 27.70 -25.42 26.30
C ALA A 42 26.18 -25.47 26.53
N SER A 43 25.67 -26.47 27.25
CA SER A 43 24.24 -26.56 27.58
C SER A 43 23.81 -25.46 28.56
N LYS A 44 24.62 -25.13 29.57
CA LYS A 44 24.34 -24.00 30.48
C LYS A 44 24.31 -22.67 29.74
N THR A 45 25.24 -22.44 28.81
CA THR A 45 25.25 -21.21 27.98
C THR A 45 24.03 -21.17 27.05
N ALA A 46 23.64 -22.30 26.44
CA ALA A 46 22.44 -22.37 25.60
C ALA A 46 21.16 -22.11 26.41
N VAL A 47 21.03 -22.68 27.60
CA VAL A 47 19.90 -22.43 28.51
C VAL A 47 19.89 -20.97 28.96
N ALA A 48 21.03 -20.39 29.35
CA ALA A 48 21.12 -18.98 29.72
C ALA A 48 20.80 -18.03 28.54
N SER A 49 21.16 -18.42 27.31
CA SER A 49 20.77 -17.68 26.11
C SER A 49 19.26 -17.76 25.87
N LEU A 50 18.66 -18.95 26.00
CA LEU A 50 17.23 -19.14 25.85
C LEU A 50 16.44 -18.37 26.92
N THR A 51 16.88 -18.39 28.18
CA THR A 51 16.28 -17.58 29.25
C THR A 51 16.33 -16.10 28.90
N ARG A 52 17.47 -15.59 28.40
CA ARG A 52 17.57 -14.19 27.95
C ARG A 52 16.63 -13.88 26.79
N THR A 53 16.49 -14.79 25.82
CA THR A 53 15.55 -14.61 24.70
C THR A 53 14.10 -14.62 25.17
N VAL A 54 13.73 -15.51 26.10
CA VAL A 54 12.38 -15.56 26.68
C VAL A 54 12.09 -14.31 27.51
N THR A 55 13.05 -13.83 28.30
CA THR A 55 12.93 -12.55 29.03
C THR A 55 12.78 -11.38 28.07
N SER A 56 13.63 -11.29 27.05
CA SER A 56 13.53 -10.23 26.04
C SER A 56 12.21 -10.28 25.27
N LEU A 57 11.68 -11.47 25.00
CA LEU A 57 10.37 -11.62 24.38
C LEU A 57 9.26 -11.15 25.33
N GLY A 58 9.33 -11.53 26.61
CA GLY A 58 8.43 -11.03 27.65
C GLY A 58 8.45 -9.51 27.77
N ASP A 59 9.63 -8.89 27.74
CA ASP A 59 9.80 -7.44 27.77
C ASP A 59 9.20 -6.78 26.52
N THR A 60 9.37 -7.37 25.33
CA THR A 60 8.72 -6.87 24.11
C THR A 60 7.20 -7.02 24.17
N VAL A 61 6.66 -8.13 24.67
CA VAL A 61 5.21 -8.33 24.83
C VAL A 61 4.65 -7.31 25.82
N ALA A 62 5.30 -7.10 26.96
CA ALA A 62 4.92 -6.08 27.93
C ALA A 62 5.00 -4.66 27.33
N SER A 63 6.01 -4.38 26.49
CA SER A 63 6.09 -3.11 25.75
C SER A 63 4.97 -2.96 24.72
N PHE A 64 4.54 -4.04 24.07
CA PHE A 64 3.38 -4.03 23.19
C PHE A 64 2.08 -3.82 23.98
N GLU A 65 1.92 -4.47 25.13
CA GLU A 65 0.77 -4.26 26.02
C GLU A 65 0.73 -2.83 26.57
N ASP A 66 1.86 -2.23 26.92
CA ASP A 66 1.95 -0.82 27.32
C ASP A 66 1.62 0.11 26.13
N LEU A 67 2.12 -0.18 24.92
CA LEU A 67 1.73 0.57 23.72
C LEU A 67 0.22 0.46 23.42
N LEU A 68 -0.34 -0.74 23.50
CA LEU A 68 -1.78 -0.97 23.32
C LEU A 68 -2.59 -0.27 24.41
N THR A 69 -2.13 -0.33 25.66
CA THR A 69 -2.75 0.37 26.79
C THR A 69 -2.67 1.88 26.61
N ARG A 70 -1.56 2.42 26.10
CA ARG A 70 -1.43 3.86 25.77
C ARG A 70 -2.29 4.27 24.59
N ILE A 71 -2.47 3.41 23.59
CA ILE A 71 -3.40 3.66 22.48
C ILE A 71 -4.85 3.63 22.98
N ALA A 72 -5.19 2.68 23.87
CA ALA A 72 -6.52 2.55 24.46
C ALA A 72 -6.82 3.63 25.53
N ALA A 73 -5.80 4.09 26.26
CA ALA A 73 -5.89 5.10 27.31
C ALA A 73 -5.59 6.51 26.79
N LYS A 74 -5.10 6.67 25.55
CA LYS A 74 -5.24 7.94 24.83
C LYS A 74 -6.74 8.15 24.75
N PRO A 75 -7.32 9.13 25.46
CA PRO A 75 -8.74 9.34 25.35
C PRO A 75 -8.98 9.69 23.89
N ALA A 76 -9.65 8.79 23.17
CA ALA A 76 -10.50 9.20 22.08
C ALA A 76 -11.38 10.30 22.70
N ARG A 77 -11.06 11.55 22.41
CA ARG A 77 -11.95 12.65 22.73
C ARG A 77 -13.20 12.36 21.91
N ASN A 78 -14.19 11.74 22.55
CA ASN A 78 -15.51 11.43 22.06
C ASN A 78 -15.65 11.40 20.53
N THR A 79 -15.37 10.25 19.94
CA THR A 79 -16.20 9.80 18.82
C THR A 79 -16.70 8.43 19.22
N GLY A 80 -17.83 8.42 19.93
CA GLY A 80 -18.76 7.32 19.76
C GLY A 80 -19.11 7.32 18.27
N HIS A 81 -18.40 6.51 17.51
CA HIS A 81 -18.71 6.24 16.14
C HIS A 81 -18.96 4.75 16.13
N ASP A 82 -20.24 4.40 16.08
CA ASP A 82 -20.61 3.12 15.51
C ASP A 82 -19.88 3.00 14.17
N ALA A 83 -19.49 1.79 13.76
CA ALA A 83 -18.88 1.58 12.43
C ALA A 83 -19.78 2.04 11.26
N ASN A 84 -21.00 2.49 11.56
CA ASN A 84 -22.00 3.09 10.68
C ASN A 84 -22.03 4.62 10.66
N ASP A 85 -21.29 5.30 11.55
CA ASP A 85 -21.35 6.77 11.66
C ASP A 85 -20.31 7.49 10.80
N LEU A 86 -19.42 6.77 10.09
CA LEU A 86 -18.41 7.39 9.23
C LEU A 86 -19.09 8.34 8.26
N GLU A 87 -18.93 9.63 8.50
CA GLU A 87 -19.50 10.66 7.64
C GLU A 87 -18.98 10.43 6.22
N PRO A 88 -19.87 10.22 5.24
CA PRO A 88 -19.45 9.93 3.88
C PRO A 88 -18.50 11.02 3.39
N GLN A 89 -17.35 10.61 2.85
CA GLN A 89 -16.44 11.56 2.22
C GLN A 89 -17.17 12.30 1.11
N ARG A 90 -17.06 13.63 1.12
CA ARG A 90 -17.70 14.47 0.12
C ARG A 90 -17.19 14.12 -1.28
N SER A 91 -18.10 14.06 -2.24
CA SER A 91 -17.79 13.83 -3.65
C SER A 91 -18.73 14.68 -4.48
N TRP A 92 -18.17 15.52 -5.34
CA TRP A 92 -18.88 16.34 -6.31
C TRP A 92 -19.77 15.47 -7.21
N LEU A 93 -19.27 14.29 -7.60
CA LEU A 93 -19.98 13.34 -8.47
C LEU A 93 -21.15 12.62 -7.76
N ARG A 94 -21.29 12.78 -6.45
CA ARG A 94 -22.31 12.11 -5.62
C ARG A 94 -23.11 13.09 -4.76
N LEU A 95 -23.01 14.39 -5.04
CA LEU A 95 -23.86 15.38 -4.38
C LEU A 95 -25.34 15.10 -4.64
N PRO A 96 -26.24 15.39 -3.67
CA PRO A 96 -27.66 15.21 -3.87
C PRO A 96 -28.16 15.97 -5.11
N GLU A 97 -28.92 15.28 -5.95
CA GLU A 97 -29.56 15.93 -7.09
C GLU A 97 -30.54 17.01 -6.61
N HIS A 98 -30.62 18.11 -7.36
CA HIS A 98 -31.52 19.23 -7.08
C HIS A 98 -31.30 19.96 -5.74
N ASP A 99 -30.13 19.80 -5.12
CA ASP A 99 -29.74 20.54 -3.90
C ASP A 99 -28.72 21.64 -4.22
N GLU A 100 -29.22 22.84 -4.55
CA GLU A 100 -28.38 24.01 -4.80
C GLU A 100 -27.59 24.45 -3.57
N THR A 101 -28.09 24.17 -2.35
CA THR A 101 -27.43 24.60 -1.12
C THR A 101 -26.18 23.76 -0.88
N ALA A 102 -26.25 22.45 -1.13
CA ALA A 102 -25.09 21.55 -1.06
C ALA A 102 -24.01 21.94 -2.08
N VAL A 103 -24.40 22.25 -3.32
CA VAL A 103 -23.46 22.71 -4.36
C VAL A 103 -22.80 24.04 -3.97
N GLN A 104 -23.60 25.00 -3.50
CA GLN A 104 -23.10 26.31 -3.08
C GLN A 104 -22.13 26.19 -1.92
N ALA A 105 -22.38 25.31 -0.94
CA ALA A 105 -21.49 25.08 0.19
C ALA A 105 -20.10 24.60 -0.29
N VAL A 106 -20.06 23.57 -1.16
CA VAL A 106 -18.81 23.05 -1.71
C VAL A 106 -18.03 24.12 -2.47
N LEU A 107 -18.69 24.86 -3.37
CA LEU A 107 -18.01 25.89 -4.16
C LEU A 107 -17.53 27.07 -3.31
N SER A 108 -18.26 27.41 -2.23
CA SER A 108 -17.89 28.49 -1.33
C SER A 108 -16.62 28.19 -0.53
N GLU A 109 -16.29 26.92 -0.33
CA GLU A 109 -15.02 26.48 0.26
C GLU A 109 -13.92 26.32 -0.79
N LEU A 110 -14.24 25.69 -1.92
CA LEU A 110 -13.26 25.36 -2.95
C LEU A 110 -12.68 26.61 -3.62
N LEU A 111 -13.50 27.60 -3.96
CA LEU A 111 -13.03 28.79 -4.69
C LEU A 111 -11.98 29.61 -3.91
N PRO A 112 -12.19 29.95 -2.62
CA PRO A 112 -11.15 30.59 -1.81
C PRO A 112 -9.89 29.75 -1.66
N TRP A 113 -10.02 28.43 -1.47
CA TRP A 113 -8.87 27.54 -1.34
C TRP A 113 -8.05 27.46 -2.64
N LEU A 114 -8.71 27.42 -3.80
CA LEU A 114 -8.03 27.47 -5.10
C LEU A 114 -7.18 28.74 -5.20
N ALA A 115 -7.74 29.89 -4.84
CA ALA A 115 -7.05 31.18 -4.90
C ALA A 115 -5.87 31.28 -3.91
N SER A 116 -6.07 30.83 -2.67
CA SER A 116 -5.08 30.98 -1.60
C SER A 116 -3.98 29.91 -1.61
N THR A 117 -4.30 28.70 -2.12
CA THR A 117 -3.44 27.51 -2.00
C THR A 117 -3.08 26.90 -3.35
N TYR A 118 -4.05 26.42 -4.13
CA TYR A 118 -3.74 25.66 -5.35
C TYR A 118 -3.08 26.51 -6.44
N LEU A 119 -3.62 27.69 -6.72
CA LEU A 119 -3.12 28.60 -7.76
C LEU A 119 -1.84 29.34 -7.34
N ARG A 120 -1.29 29.06 -6.15
CA ARG A 120 0.04 29.53 -5.75
C ARG A 120 1.17 28.86 -6.52
N TYR A 121 0.91 27.69 -7.10
CA TYR A 121 1.88 26.92 -7.87
C TYR A 121 1.77 27.26 -9.36
N ALA A 122 2.91 27.52 -10.02
CA ALA A 122 2.93 27.93 -11.43
C ALA A 122 2.29 26.89 -12.34
N THR A 123 2.61 25.61 -12.13
CA THR A 123 2.05 24.49 -12.89
C THR A 123 0.52 24.45 -12.80
N ALA A 124 -0.06 24.65 -11.62
CA ALA A 124 -1.51 24.69 -11.44
C ALA A 124 -2.18 25.81 -12.26
N ARG A 125 -1.57 27.00 -12.29
CA ARG A 125 -2.07 28.15 -13.09
C ARG A 125 -1.99 27.90 -14.60
N GLU A 126 -0.98 27.17 -15.04
CA GLU A 126 -0.77 26.85 -16.45
C GLU A 126 -1.70 25.74 -16.93
N THR A 127 -2.05 24.79 -16.06
CA THR A 127 -2.84 23.61 -16.44
C THR A 127 -4.34 23.75 -16.23
N LEU A 128 -4.81 24.56 -15.26
CA LEU A 128 -6.24 24.65 -14.96
C LEU A 128 -6.97 25.39 -16.10
N PRO A 129 -7.85 24.73 -16.87
CA PRO A 129 -8.54 25.39 -17.97
C PRO A 129 -9.61 26.34 -17.43
N PRO A 130 -9.89 27.47 -18.11
CA PRO A 130 -10.97 28.40 -17.72
C PRO A 130 -12.37 27.75 -17.67
N CYS A 131 -12.58 26.67 -18.42
CA CYS A 131 -13.83 25.92 -18.46
C CYS A 131 -13.97 24.85 -17.37
N TRP A 132 -13.07 24.77 -16.38
CA TRP A 132 -13.06 23.69 -15.37
C TRP A 132 -14.40 23.44 -14.66
N LEU A 133 -15.26 24.45 -14.49
CA LEU A 133 -16.59 24.29 -13.88
C LEU A 133 -17.57 23.49 -14.75
N TRP A 134 -17.35 23.40 -16.06
CA TRP A 134 -18.13 22.53 -16.96
C TRP A 134 -17.67 21.07 -16.94
N HIS A 135 -16.62 20.76 -16.19
CA HIS A 135 -16.01 19.44 -16.10
C HIS A 135 -16.14 18.90 -14.66
N PRO A 136 -17.24 18.20 -14.32
CA PRO A 136 -17.47 17.66 -12.98
C PRO A 136 -16.31 16.81 -12.46
N GLU A 137 -15.62 16.10 -13.34
CA GLU A 137 -14.43 15.31 -13.04
C GLU A 137 -13.23 16.16 -12.60
N ILE A 138 -13.07 17.36 -13.17
CA ILE A 138 -12.04 18.31 -12.72
C ILE A 138 -12.41 18.87 -11.34
N VAL A 139 -13.70 19.17 -11.11
CA VAL A 139 -14.17 19.64 -9.80
C VAL A 139 -13.93 18.58 -8.73
N GLU A 140 -14.21 17.31 -9.01
CA GLU A 140 -13.93 16.17 -8.11
C GLU A 140 -12.45 16.08 -7.75
N GLU A 141 -11.56 16.15 -8.74
CA GLU A 141 -10.11 16.10 -8.56
C GLU A 141 -9.60 17.24 -7.67
N LEU A 142 -10.15 18.44 -7.83
CA LEU A 142 -9.79 19.60 -7.01
C LEU A 142 -10.36 19.50 -5.58
N LEU A 143 -11.59 19.00 -5.43
CA LEU A 143 -12.23 18.81 -4.14
C LEU A 143 -11.45 17.80 -3.28
N TRP A 144 -11.14 16.64 -3.84
CA TRP A 144 -10.32 15.64 -3.17
C TRP A 144 -8.92 16.18 -2.82
N LEU A 145 -8.30 16.97 -3.71
CA LEU A 145 -6.98 17.55 -3.44
C LEU A 145 -7.01 18.56 -2.29
N MET A 146 -8.10 19.33 -2.19
CA MET A 146 -8.36 20.23 -1.06
C MET A 146 -8.50 19.44 0.23
N ASP A 147 -9.29 18.37 0.25
CA ASP A 147 -9.46 17.51 1.43
C ASP A 147 -8.14 16.87 1.89
N ALA A 148 -7.33 16.43 0.93
CA ALA A 148 -6.02 15.87 1.24
C ALA A 148 -5.06 16.94 1.80
N TRP A 149 -5.14 18.19 1.31
CA TRP A 149 -4.40 19.32 1.88
C TRP A 149 -4.86 19.63 3.31
N THR A 150 -6.16 19.75 3.52
CA THR A 150 -6.75 20.02 4.84
C THR A 150 -6.37 18.92 5.83
N SER A 151 -6.45 17.65 5.43
CA SER A 151 -6.01 16.53 6.26
C SER A 151 -4.51 16.59 6.61
N ALA A 152 -3.67 17.03 5.68
CA ALA A 152 -2.22 17.11 5.89
C ALA A 152 -1.79 18.26 6.81
N TYR A 153 -2.53 19.38 6.81
CA TYR A 153 -2.17 20.61 7.52
C TYR A 153 -3.02 20.91 8.76
N GLU A 154 -4.29 20.52 8.76
CA GLU A 154 -5.30 20.92 9.74
C GLU A 154 -5.99 19.73 10.42
N GLY A 155 -5.87 18.52 9.85
CA GLY A 155 -6.45 17.30 10.41
C GLY A 155 -5.80 16.84 11.72
N ASP A 156 -6.50 16.00 12.48
CA ASP A 156 -6.01 15.47 13.77
C ASP A 156 -4.71 14.66 13.65
N ASP A 157 -4.48 14.06 12.48
CA ASP A 157 -3.26 13.30 12.13
C ASP A 157 -2.30 14.10 11.22
N ALA A 158 -2.46 15.43 11.15
CA ALA A 158 -1.59 16.31 10.36
C ALA A 158 -0.11 16.06 10.66
N SER A 159 0.69 15.93 9.59
CA SER A 159 2.10 15.59 9.74
C SER A 159 2.93 16.01 8.53
N ASN A 160 4.22 16.25 8.75
CA ASN A 160 5.17 16.54 7.67
C ASN A 160 5.23 15.43 6.61
N LYS A 161 4.90 14.19 6.98
CA LYS A 161 4.81 13.07 6.04
C LYS A 161 3.63 13.27 5.07
N LEU A 162 2.44 13.60 5.58
CA LEU A 162 1.27 13.87 4.75
C LEU A 162 1.47 15.13 3.89
N VAL A 163 2.09 16.17 4.46
CA VAL A 163 2.46 17.37 3.71
C VAL A 163 3.44 17.02 2.58
N GLY A 164 4.48 16.23 2.87
CA GLY A 164 5.42 15.76 1.86
C GLY A 164 4.74 14.97 0.74
N ASP A 165 3.82 14.07 1.09
CA ASP A 165 3.03 13.29 0.12
C ASP A 165 2.15 14.19 -0.77
N TRP A 166 1.53 15.21 -0.17
CA TRP A 166 0.72 16.18 -0.90
C TRP A 166 1.54 16.94 -1.96
N HIS A 167 2.74 17.40 -1.59
CA HIS A 167 3.62 18.15 -2.49
C HIS A 167 4.27 17.28 -3.58
N ASP A 168 4.65 16.06 -3.25
CA ASP A 168 5.42 15.17 -4.13
C ASP A 168 4.52 14.34 -5.05
N ARG A 169 3.37 13.88 -4.56
CA ARG A 169 2.50 12.92 -5.27
C ARG A 169 1.15 13.48 -5.65
N GLN A 170 0.41 13.99 -4.66
CA GLN A 170 -1.02 14.25 -4.84
C GLN A 170 -1.26 15.46 -5.74
N ARG A 171 -0.71 16.64 -5.40
CA ARG A 171 -0.85 17.85 -6.22
C ARG A 171 -0.29 17.65 -7.63
N PRO A 172 0.97 17.15 -7.82
CA PRO A 172 1.48 16.92 -9.17
C PRO A 172 0.63 15.92 -9.96
N GLY A 173 0.13 14.87 -9.32
CA GLY A 173 -0.75 13.88 -9.94
C GLY A 173 -2.07 14.46 -10.44
N VAL A 174 -2.74 15.28 -9.62
CA VAL A 174 -3.98 15.98 -9.98
C VAL A 174 -3.73 16.99 -11.09
N THR A 175 -2.71 17.84 -10.94
CA THR A 175 -2.32 18.82 -11.97
C THR A 175 -2.07 18.16 -13.34
N ARG A 176 -1.42 16.99 -13.35
CA ARG A 176 -1.21 16.22 -14.58
C ARG A 176 -2.53 15.74 -15.19
N ARG A 177 -3.43 15.13 -14.40
CA ARG A 177 -4.74 14.66 -14.89
C ARG A 177 -5.58 15.81 -15.43
N ILE A 178 -5.63 16.95 -14.74
CA ILE A 178 -6.32 18.16 -15.24
C ILE A 178 -5.73 18.62 -16.58
N GLY A 179 -4.40 18.56 -16.72
CA GLY A 179 -3.73 18.91 -17.98
C GLY A 179 -4.09 18.01 -19.17
N GLU A 180 -4.62 16.80 -18.94
CA GLU A 180 -5.09 15.91 -20.02
C GLU A 180 -6.38 16.43 -20.67
N TYR A 181 -7.16 17.27 -19.98
CA TYR A 181 -8.41 17.87 -20.50
C TYR A 181 -8.18 19.17 -21.29
N ALA A 182 -7.15 19.94 -20.92
CA ALA A 182 -6.91 21.28 -21.46
C ALA A 182 -6.78 21.37 -23.00
N PRO A 183 -6.22 20.38 -23.73
CA PRO A 183 -6.16 20.44 -25.19
C PRO A 183 -7.50 20.24 -25.90
N ALA A 184 -8.51 19.69 -25.20
CA ALA A 184 -9.71 19.16 -25.82
C ALA A 184 -10.95 20.06 -25.68
N CYS A 185 -10.89 21.14 -24.89
CA CYS A 185 -12.07 21.96 -24.62
C CYS A 185 -11.71 23.43 -24.34
N ASP A 186 -12.53 24.34 -24.90
CA ASP A 186 -12.52 25.76 -24.56
C ASP A 186 -13.93 26.22 -24.13
N VAL A 187 -14.03 27.44 -23.61
CA VAL A 187 -15.31 27.99 -23.13
C VAL A 187 -16.37 28.07 -24.24
N LEU A 188 -15.97 28.25 -25.51
CA LEU A 188 -16.91 28.37 -26.62
C LEU A 188 -17.55 27.01 -26.97
N ALA A 189 -16.81 25.92 -26.83
CA ALA A 189 -17.32 24.57 -27.07
C ALA A 189 -18.56 24.24 -26.20
N HIS A 190 -18.65 24.80 -24.99
CA HIS A 190 -19.78 24.58 -24.09
C HIS A 190 -21.08 25.29 -24.50
N ARG A 191 -21.01 26.29 -25.39
CA ARG A 191 -22.22 26.96 -25.89
C ARG A 191 -23.08 25.98 -26.70
N ASP A 192 -22.45 25.17 -27.54
CA ASP A 192 -23.13 24.32 -28.51
C ASP A 192 -23.59 22.99 -27.88
N THR A 193 -23.08 22.66 -26.68
CA THR A 193 -23.50 21.50 -25.88
C THR A 193 -24.50 21.83 -24.78
N ALA A 194 -24.95 23.08 -24.68
CA ALA A 194 -25.89 23.50 -23.66
C ALA A 194 -27.19 22.68 -23.73
N GLY A 195 -27.58 22.09 -22.59
CA GLY A 195 -28.79 21.26 -22.48
C GLY A 195 -28.64 19.82 -23.00
N GLN A 196 -27.46 19.42 -23.49
CA GLN A 196 -27.19 18.01 -23.78
C GLN A 196 -27.06 17.24 -22.46
N THR A 197 -27.67 16.05 -22.41
CA THR A 197 -27.53 15.14 -21.27
C THR A 197 -26.11 14.60 -21.18
N ALA A 198 -25.64 14.37 -19.96
CA ALA A 198 -24.33 13.79 -19.68
C ALA A 198 -24.15 12.40 -20.32
N VAL A 199 -22.91 11.90 -20.27
CA VAL A 199 -22.52 10.58 -20.76
C VAL A 199 -23.45 9.50 -20.19
N THR A 200 -24.06 8.71 -21.07
CA THR A 200 -24.82 7.52 -20.68
C THR A 200 -23.89 6.31 -20.69
N VAL A 201 -24.11 5.38 -19.75
CA VAL A 201 -23.38 4.11 -19.73
C VAL A 201 -23.71 3.34 -21.02
N PRO A 202 -22.74 3.06 -21.90
CA PRO A 202 -23.00 2.34 -23.14
C PRO A 202 -23.61 0.97 -22.85
N LEU A 203 -24.67 0.63 -23.59
CA LEU A 203 -25.36 -0.66 -23.50
C LEU A 203 -25.96 -0.98 -22.11
N ALA A 204 -26.20 0.02 -21.25
CA ALA A 204 -26.76 -0.22 -19.92
C ALA A 204 -28.12 -0.94 -19.94
N ALA A 205 -28.96 -0.66 -20.94
CA ALA A 205 -30.26 -1.32 -21.11
C ALA A 205 -30.15 -2.81 -21.48
N ASP A 206 -28.97 -3.26 -21.92
CA ASP A 206 -28.71 -4.64 -22.34
C ASP A 206 -28.02 -5.46 -21.24
N ALA A 207 -28.03 -5.02 -19.97
CA ALA A 207 -27.26 -5.66 -18.91
C ALA A 207 -27.80 -7.05 -18.50
N ASP A 208 -29.12 -7.27 -18.56
CA ASP A 208 -29.77 -8.47 -18.01
C ASP A 208 -29.25 -9.81 -18.58
N PRO A 209 -29.03 -9.96 -19.91
CA PRO A 209 -28.38 -11.15 -20.47
C PRO A 209 -26.97 -11.41 -19.91
N PHE A 210 -26.19 -10.35 -19.64
CA PHE A 210 -24.84 -10.49 -19.08
C PHE A 210 -24.89 -10.86 -17.60
N VAL A 211 -25.83 -10.31 -16.82
CA VAL A 211 -26.05 -10.71 -15.43
C VAL A 211 -26.36 -12.21 -15.35
N THR A 212 -27.28 -12.68 -16.20
CA THR A 212 -27.67 -14.09 -16.26
C THR A 212 -26.48 -14.98 -16.66
N TRP A 213 -25.74 -14.57 -17.69
CA TRP A 213 -24.55 -15.29 -18.15
C TRP A 213 -23.47 -15.37 -17.07
N TRP A 214 -23.12 -14.25 -16.42
CA TRP A 214 -22.14 -14.25 -15.32
C TRP A 214 -22.56 -15.13 -14.14
N ALA A 215 -23.85 -15.12 -13.80
CA ALA A 215 -24.36 -15.89 -12.67
C ALA A 215 -24.37 -17.41 -12.93
N THR A 216 -24.55 -17.83 -14.19
CA THR A 216 -24.86 -19.25 -14.50
C THR A 216 -23.84 -19.94 -15.39
N SER A 217 -23.12 -19.20 -16.22
CA SER A 217 -22.31 -19.75 -17.31
C SER A 217 -21.06 -18.90 -17.63
N ARG A 218 -20.49 -18.19 -16.64
CA ARG A 218 -19.40 -17.21 -16.84
C ARG A 218 -18.16 -17.73 -17.57
N ASP A 219 -17.92 -19.04 -17.56
CA ASP A 219 -16.75 -19.65 -18.18
C ASP A 219 -16.99 -20.09 -19.64
N THR A 220 -18.19 -19.84 -20.19
CA THR A 220 -18.51 -20.06 -21.61
C THR A 220 -18.42 -18.75 -22.41
N PHE A 221 -18.55 -18.83 -23.74
CA PHE A 221 -18.66 -17.62 -24.55
C PHE A 221 -19.92 -16.82 -24.17
N GLY A 222 -19.75 -15.52 -23.94
CA GLY A 222 -20.84 -14.62 -23.58
C GLY A 222 -21.87 -14.41 -24.70
N PRO A 223 -22.97 -13.71 -24.42
CA PRO A 223 -24.01 -13.41 -25.40
C PRO A 223 -23.42 -12.73 -26.65
N ALA A 224 -23.82 -13.21 -27.84
CA ALA A 224 -23.40 -12.60 -29.10
C ALA A 224 -23.97 -11.18 -29.22
N PRO A 225 -23.17 -10.19 -29.67
CA PRO A 225 -23.64 -8.81 -29.78
C PRO A 225 -24.73 -8.68 -30.85
N THR A 226 -25.77 -7.92 -30.53
CA THR A 226 -26.85 -7.62 -31.47
C THR A 226 -26.38 -6.59 -32.53
N PRO A 227 -27.04 -6.51 -33.70
CA PRO A 227 -26.73 -5.48 -34.69
C PRO A 227 -26.82 -4.06 -34.14
N ASP A 228 -27.75 -3.79 -33.22
CA ASP A 228 -27.91 -2.49 -32.58
C ASP A 228 -26.78 -2.19 -31.60
N GLN A 229 -26.30 -3.19 -30.85
CA GLN A 229 -25.12 -3.06 -29.99
C GLN A 229 -23.86 -2.77 -30.81
N ILE A 230 -23.68 -3.45 -31.94
CA ILE A 230 -22.57 -3.20 -32.87
C ILE A 230 -22.64 -1.76 -33.41
N LYS A 231 -23.84 -1.29 -33.75
CA LYS A 231 -24.06 0.08 -34.24
C LYS A 231 -23.83 1.13 -33.14
N ALA A 232 -24.24 0.86 -31.91
CA ALA A 232 -24.00 1.72 -30.75
C ALA A 232 -22.51 1.82 -30.42
N GLY A 233 -21.79 0.68 -30.44
CA GLY A 233 -20.34 0.63 -30.19
C GLY A 233 -19.50 1.43 -31.18
N ARG A 234 -19.95 1.55 -32.46
CA ARG A 234 -19.26 2.37 -33.47
C ARG A 234 -19.37 3.88 -33.23
N ARG A 235 -20.35 4.35 -32.45
CA ARG A 235 -20.48 5.78 -32.11
C ARG A 235 -19.72 6.19 -30.85
N GLY A 236 -19.33 5.23 -30.00
CA GLY A 236 -18.65 5.46 -28.72
C GLY A 236 -17.16 5.13 -28.70
N GLY A 237 -16.54 4.87 -29.86
CA GLY A 237 -15.13 4.53 -29.94
C GLY A 237 -14.23 5.76 -29.80
N LEU A 238 -13.57 5.89 -28.65
CA LEU A 238 -12.26 6.56 -28.58
C LEU A 238 -11.38 5.97 -29.71
N THR A 239 -10.93 6.84 -30.61
CA THR A 239 -10.07 6.62 -31.78
C THR A 239 -10.70 5.91 -32.99
N ALA A 240 -10.92 6.71 -34.04
CA ALA A 240 -11.12 6.24 -35.40
C ALA A 240 -9.86 5.51 -35.89
N VAL A 241 -9.98 4.21 -36.16
CA VAL A 241 -9.05 3.52 -37.07
C VAL A 241 -9.49 3.90 -38.49
N PRO A 242 -8.61 4.48 -39.33
CA PRO A 242 -8.99 4.82 -40.69
C PRO A 242 -9.26 3.55 -41.49
N HIS A 243 -10.41 3.54 -42.16
CA HIS A 243 -10.71 2.56 -43.20
C HIS A 243 -9.69 2.70 -44.33
N THR A 244 -8.80 1.70 -44.50
CA THR A 244 -8.16 1.47 -45.78
C THR A 244 -9.18 0.85 -46.73
N THR A 245 -9.76 1.66 -47.60
CA THR A 245 -10.59 1.20 -48.71
C THR A 245 -9.71 0.68 -49.85
N ALA A 246 -9.87 -0.62 -50.11
CA ALA A 246 -9.92 -1.30 -51.41
C ALA A 246 -8.76 -1.15 -52.44
N GLY A 247 -8.08 -2.27 -52.68
CA GLY A 247 -8.27 -3.06 -53.91
C GLY A 247 -7.76 -2.47 -55.23
N GLY A 248 -6.70 -3.07 -55.76
CA GLY A 248 -6.33 -3.00 -57.17
C GLY A 248 -5.86 -4.37 -57.66
N HIS A 249 -6.78 -5.14 -58.26
CA HIS A 249 -6.41 -6.21 -59.18
C HIS A 249 -5.87 -5.59 -60.48
N ARG A 250 -4.66 -6.00 -60.89
CA ARG A 250 -4.36 -6.56 -62.20
C ARG A 250 -3.10 -7.41 -62.10
#